data_AF-A0A7V6P887-F1
#
_entry.id   AF-A0A7V6P887-F1
#
_cell.length_a   1.000
_cell.length_b   1.000
_cell.length_c   1.000
_cell.angle_alpha   90.00
_cell.angle_beta   90.00
_cell.angle_gamma   90.00
#
_symmetry.space_group_name_H-M   'P 1'
#
loop_
_entity.id
_entity.type
_entity.pdbx_description
1 polymer ?
#
loop_
_entity_poly.entity_id
_entity_poly.type
_entity_poly.pdbx_seq_one_letter_code
_entity_poly.pdbx_strand_id
1 'polypeptide(L)'
;VAGIALAAIYAPNGWVGSLLAPLGIRVAFSRAGIVIALIFIGLPFVVRTVQPIMEEISREVEEAAATLGASRFQTIWRVLLPSLQPAILTGFALAFARGVGEYGSVIFIAGNTPYVSEIAPLLIVIKLEEYDYAGATALATVMLALSFAMLLFINLIQAWTRRKYGHGE
;
A
#
# COMPACT_ATOMS: atom_id res chain seq x y z
N VAL A 1 0.29 14.01 -9.47
CA VAL A 1 -0.60 14.89 -8.68
C VAL A 1 -0.54 14.58 -7.18
N ALA A 2 -0.77 13.33 -6.75
CA ALA A 2 -0.72 12.95 -5.34
C ALA A 2 0.64 13.25 -4.66
N GLY A 3 1.77 12.94 -5.30
CA GLY A 3 3.10 13.21 -4.75
C GLY A 3 3.38 14.68 -4.46
N ILE A 4 3.04 15.59 -5.38
CA ILE A 4 3.22 17.03 -5.20
C ILE A 4 2.33 17.55 -4.08
N ALA A 5 1.08 17.09 -3.99
CA ALA A 5 0.18 17.46 -2.91
C ALA A 5 0.70 16.99 -1.54
N LEU A 6 1.15 15.73 -1.45
CA LEU A 6 1.74 15.20 -0.21
C LEU A 6 3.02 15.94 0.16
N ALA A 7 3.91 16.21 -0.79
CA ALA A 7 5.11 17.00 -0.57
C ALA A 7 4.77 18.40 -0.06
N ALA A 8 3.77 19.07 -0.64
CA ALA A 8 3.33 20.40 -0.20
C ALA A 8 2.72 20.39 1.21
N ILE A 9 1.94 19.37 1.57
CA ILE A 9 1.32 19.25 2.90
C ILE A 9 2.37 18.96 3.98
N TYR A 10 3.34 18.08 3.69
CA TYR A 10 4.36 17.62 4.63
C TYR A 10 5.67 18.41 4.59
N ALA A 11 5.81 19.38 3.68
CA ALA A 11 6.95 20.28 3.66
C ALA A 11 7.03 21.10 4.96
N PRO A 12 8.22 21.56 5.39
CA PRO A 12 8.37 22.34 6.63
C PRO A 12 7.50 23.60 6.68
N ASN A 13 7.18 24.19 5.53
CA ASN A 13 6.26 25.33 5.36
C ASN A 13 4.82 24.91 5.04
N GLY A 14 4.54 23.61 4.95
CA GLY A 14 3.23 23.03 4.71
C GLY A 14 2.38 22.97 5.98
N TRP A 15 1.07 22.73 5.81
CA TRP A 15 0.14 22.74 6.95
C TRP A 15 0.49 21.67 8.01
N VAL A 16 0.83 20.44 7.60
CA VAL A 16 1.18 19.37 8.53
C VAL A 16 2.66 19.43 8.90
N GLY A 17 3.53 19.69 7.93
CA GLY A 17 4.97 19.74 8.18
C GLY A 17 5.39 20.89 9.09
N SER A 18 4.68 22.03 9.09
CA SER A 18 4.94 23.14 10.01
C SER A 18 4.63 22.82 11.47
N LEU A 19 3.68 21.90 11.73
CA LEU A 19 3.37 21.42 13.08
C LEU A 19 4.40 20.40 13.57
N LEU A 20 5.00 19.64 12.65
CA LEU A 20 6.00 18.60 12.94
C LEU A 20 7.43 19.15 12.99
N ALA A 21 7.71 20.26 12.30
CA ALA A 21 9.02 20.88 12.25
C ALA A 21 9.59 21.29 13.63
N PRO A 22 8.80 21.86 14.58
CA PRO A 22 9.27 22.17 15.93
C PRO A 22 9.70 20.93 16.74
N LEU A 23 9.15 19.76 16.39
CA LEU A 23 9.49 18.47 17.00
C LEU A 23 10.71 17.81 16.33
N GLY A 24 11.31 18.45 15.32
CA GLY A 24 12.44 17.91 14.55
C GLY A 24 12.06 16.78 13.59
N ILE A 25 10.78 16.48 13.41
CA ILE A 25 10.30 15.38 12.58
C ILE A 25 10.16 15.86 11.13
N ARG A 26 11.05 15.39 10.25
CA ARG A 26 10.99 15.69 8.81
C ARG A 26 10.29 14.57 8.05
N VAL A 27 9.08 14.85 7.59
CA VAL A 27 8.28 13.89 6.82
C VAL A 27 8.50 14.03 5.32
N ALA A 28 8.46 15.25 4.77
CA ALA A 28 8.87 15.48 3.40
C ALA A 28 10.36 15.18 3.20
N PHE A 29 10.71 14.67 2.01
CA PHE A 29 12.07 14.35 1.60
C PHE A 29 12.77 13.29 2.47
N SER A 30 11.99 12.40 3.11
CA SER A 30 12.52 11.38 4.00
C SER A 30 11.88 10.01 3.73
N ARG A 31 12.47 8.95 4.32
CA ARG A 31 11.90 7.59 4.27
C ARG A 31 10.47 7.54 4.81
N ALA A 32 10.16 8.36 5.83
CA ALA A 32 8.82 8.43 6.41
C ALA A 32 7.81 8.99 5.39
N GLY A 33 8.20 10.02 4.62
CA GLY A 33 7.37 10.55 3.53
C GLY A 33 7.07 9.52 2.44
N ILE A 34 8.07 8.69 2.09
CA ILE A 34 7.88 7.57 1.15
C ILE A 34 6.82 6.60 1.69
N VAL A 35 6.95 6.18 2.95
CA VAL A 35 5.98 5.26 3.59
C VAL A 35 4.57 5.83 3.56
N ILE A 36 4.40 7.11 3.92
CA ILE A 36 3.08 7.76 3.91
C ILE A 36 2.50 7.84 2.49
N ALA A 37 3.32 8.16 1.49
CA ALA A 37 2.86 8.18 0.11
C ALA A 37 2.44 6.79 -0.38
N LEU A 38 3.20 5.75 -0.05
CA LEU A 38 2.85 4.37 -0.39
C LEU A 38 1.57 3.91 0.32
N ILE A 39 1.37 4.27 1.58
CA ILE A 39 0.11 4.01 2.30
C ILE A 39 -1.06 4.70 1.60
N PHE A 40 -0.91 5.98 1.26
CA PHE A 40 -1.97 6.74 0.60
C PHE A 40 -2.39 6.11 -0.73
N ILE A 41 -1.42 5.66 -1.52
CA ILE A 41 -1.66 5.04 -2.84
C ILE A 41 -2.16 3.60 -2.69
N GLY A 42 -1.74 2.89 -1.65
CA GLY A 42 -2.12 1.50 -1.37
C GLY A 42 -3.51 1.35 -0.75
N LEU A 43 -3.96 2.34 0.05
CA LEU A 43 -5.22 2.27 0.79
C LEU A 43 -6.44 1.94 -0.08
N PRO A 44 -6.64 2.54 -1.28
CA PRO A 44 -7.76 2.20 -2.14
C PRO A 44 -7.82 0.72 -2.55
N PHE A 45 -6.68 0.05 -2.67
CA PHE A 45 -6.62 -1.37 -3.03
C PHE A 45 -7.12 -2.25 -1.89
N VAL A 46 -6.73 -1.93 -0.65
CA VAL A 46 -7.20 -2.63 0.54
C VAL A 46 -8.71 -2.42 0.71
N VAL A 47 -9.17 -1.17 0.64
CA VAL A 47 -10.59 -0.83 0.80
C VAL A 47 -11.45 -1.53 -0.24
N ARG A 48 -11.06 -1.48 -1.53
CA ARG A 48 -11.82 -2.15 -2.60
C ARG A 48 -11.86 -3.67 -2.47
N THR A 49 -10.92 -4.28 -1.76
CA THR A 49 -10.89 -5.73 -1.55
C THR A 49 -11.72 -6.13 -0.33
N VAL A 50 -11.69 -5.32 0.73
CA VAL A 50 -12.34 -5.62 2.01
C VAL A 50 -13.81 -5.21 2.02
N GLN A 51 -14.15 -4.08 1.40
CA GLN A 51 -15.51 -3.51 1.44
C GLN A 51 -16.58 -4.49 0.94
N PRO A 52 -16.45 -5.16 -0.23
CA PRO A 52 -17.49 -6.07 -0.71
C PRO A 52 -17.76 -7.22 0.26
N ILE A 53 -16.71 -7.77 0.87
CA ILE A 53 -16.83 -8.88 1.83
C ILE A 53 -17.47 -8.40 3.13
N MET A 54 -17.20 -7.17 3.54
CA MET A 54 -17.86 -6.56 4.71
C MET A 54 -19.35 -6.32 4.45
N GLU A 55 -19.74 -5.97 3.22
CA GLU A 55 -21.15 -5.80 2.82
C GLU A 55 -21.90 -7.14 2.72
N GLU A 56 -21.21 -8.25 2.46
CA GLU A 56 -21.77 -9.61 2.44
C GLU A 56 -21.99 -10.20 3.84
N ILE A 57 -21.27 -9.73 4.87
CA ILE A 57 -21.46 -10.21 6.25
C ILE A 57 -22.86 -9.81 6.72
N SER A 58 -23.70 -10.80 7.02
CA SER A 58 -25.06 -10.54 7.49
C SER A 58 -25.04 -9.85 8.86
N ARG A 59 -25.98 -8.91 9.04
CA ARG A 59 -26.19 -8.21 10.31
C ARG A 59 -26.46 -9.17 11.48
N GLU A 60 -27.01 -10.34 11.17
CA GLU A 60 -27.27 -11.42 12.12
C GLU A 60 -26.01 -11.89 12.86
N VAL A 61 -24.84 -11.87 12.22
CA VAL A 61 -23.56 -12.24 12.86
C VAL A 61 -23.19 -11.24 13.95
N GLU A 62 -23.42 -9.95 13.71
CA GLU A 62 -23.18 -8.90 14.71
C GLU A 62 -24.21 -8.94 15.84
N GLU A 63 -25.48 -9.19 15.49
CA GLU A 63 -26.58 -9.32 16.45
C GLU A 63 -26.39 -10.54 17.36
N ALA A 64 -25.99 -11.69 16.80
CA ALA A 64 -25.65 -12.88 17.59
C ALA A 64 -24.49 -12.64 18.56
N ALA A 65 -23.44 -11.93 18.12
CA ALA A 65 -22.33 -11.54 18.99
C ALA A 65 -22.82 -10.62 20.13
N ALA A 66 -23.69 -9.66 19.83
CA ALA A 66 -24.27 -8.77 20.82
C ALA A 66 -25.18 -9.51 21.82
N THR A 67 -25.99 -10.48 21.36
CA THR A 67 -26.83 -11.34 22.23
C THR A 67 -25.99 -12.20 23.17
N LEU A 68 -24.81 -12.65 22.74
CA LEU A 68 -23.84 -13.36 23.58
C LEU A 68 -23.08 -12.44 24.56
N GLY A 69 -23.43 -11.16 24.62
CA GLY A 69 -22.83 -10.17 25.52
C GLY A 69 -21.52 -9.57 25.03
N ALA A 70 -21.15 -9.74 23.75
CA ALA A 70 -19.94 -9.15 23.22
C ALA A 70 -20.08 -7.63 23.09
N SER A 71 -19.05 -6.90 23.51
CA SER A 71 -18.95 -5.46 23.24
C SER A 71 -18.62 -5.20 21.76
N ARG A 72 -18.96 -4.01 21.23
CA ARG A 72 -18.66 -3.66 19.82
C ARG A 72 -17.21 -3.90 19.42
N PHE A 73 -16.26 -3.60 20.32
CA PHE A 73 -14.84 -3.84 20.08
C PHE A 73 -14.51 -5.34 20.00
N GLN A 74 -15.16 -6.17 20.83
CA GLN A 74 -15.01 -7.63 20.77
C GLN A 74 -15.61 -8.20 19.48
N THR A 75 -16.79 -7.71 19.05
CA THR A 75 -17.41 -8.11 17.77
C THR A 75 -16.46 -7.80 16.61
N ILE A 76 -15.88 -6.60 16.57
CA ILE A 76 -14.92 -6.24 15.52
C ILE A 76 -13.69 -7.17 15.56
N TRP A 77 -13.01 -7.28 16.70
CA TRP A 77 -11.73 -7.99 16.76
C TRP A 77 -11.84 -9.51 16.70
N ARG A 78 -12.90 -10.10 17.25
CA ARG A 78 -13.05 -11.55 17.42
C ARG A 78 -13.99 -12.19 16.41
N VAL A 79 -14.90 -11.42 15.80
CA VAL A 79 -15.92 -11.95 14.88
C VAL A 79 -15.67 -11.44 13.47
N LEU A 80 -15.61 -10.11 13.27
CA LEU A 80 -15.45 -9.52 11.94
C LEU A 80 -14.02 -9.58 11.40
N LEU A 81 -13.02 -9.27 12.22
CA LEU A 81 -11.63 -9.21 11.76
C LEU A 81 -11.15 -10.57 11.21
N PRO A 82 -11.40 -11.72 11.88
CA PRO A 82 -10.96 -13.03 11.37
C PRO A 82 -11.61 -13.41 10.04
N SER A 83 -12.88 -13.07 9.81
CA SER A 83 -13.53 -13.33 8.52
C SER A 83 -12.99 -12.44 7.40
N LEU A 84 -12.58 -11.21 7.73
CA LEU A 84 -11.97 -10.26 6.79
C LEU A 84 -10.47 -10.50 6.55
N GLN A 85 -9.78 -11.32 7.35
CA GLN A 85 -8.33 -11.57 7.23
C GLN A 85 -7.88 -11.96 5.80
N PRO A 86 -8.53 -12.91 5.09
CA PRO A 86 -8.12 -13.29 3.74
C PRO A 86 -8.25 -12.12 2.74
N ALA A 87 -9.29 -11.30 2.90
CA ALA A 87 -9.52 -10.10 2.11
C ALA A 87 -8.45 -9.02 2.36
N ILE A 88 -8.14 -8.78 3.64
CA ILE A 88 -7.11 -7.82 4.06
C ILE A 88 -5.74 -8.23 3.51
N LEU A 89 -5.37 -9.50 3.63
CA LEU A 89 -4.11 -10.03 3.08
C LEU A 89 -4.04 -9.86 1.56
N THR A 90 -5.14 -10.14 0.87
CA THR A 90 -5.25 -9.96 -0.58
C THR A 90 -5.08 -8.48 -0.98
N GLY A 91 -5.83 -7.59 -0.32
CA GLY A 91 -5.77 -6.16 -0.58
C GLY A 91 -4.40 -5.56 -0.25
N PHE A 92 -3.77 -6.00 0.85
CA PHE A 92 -2.41 -5.64 1.22
C PHE A 92 -1.42 -6.06 0.13
N ALA A 93 -1.52 -7.29 -0.37
CA ALA A 93 -0.60 -7.77 -1.38
C ALA A 93 -0.74 -7.01 -2.71
N LEU A 94 -1.97 -6.69 -3.12
CA LEU A 94 -2.24 -5.83 -4.28
C LEU A 94 -1.68 -4.42 -4.09
N ALA A 95 -1.88 -3.82 -2.92
CA ALA A 95 -1.31 -2.53 -2.56
C ALA A 95 0.22 -2.55 -2.60
N PHE A 96 0.84 -3.62 -2.07
CA PHE A 96 2.28 -3.82 -2.07
C PHE A 96 2.85 -3.94 -3.47
N ALA A 97 2.26 -4.81 -4.31
CA ALA A 97 2.66 -4.96 -5.72
C ALA A 97 2.57 -3.63 -6.47
N ARG A 98 1.51 -2.85 -6.21
CA ARG A 98 1.37 -1.51 -6.78
C ARG A 98 2.43 -0.53 -6.27
N GLY A 99 2.75 -0.60 -4.98
CA GLY A 99 3.72 0.29 -4.33
C GLY A 99 5.15 0.11 -4.84
N VAL A 100 5.57 -1.13 -5.16
CA VAL A 100 6.91 -1.41 -5.69
C VAL A 100 7.17 -0.71 -7.03
N GLY A 101 6.14 -0.57 -7.86
CA GLY A 101 6.22 0.13 -9.15
C GLY A 101 5.92 1.64 -9.07
N GLU A 102 5.70 2.22 -7.89
CA GLU A 102 5.32 3.63 -7.80
C GLU A 102 6.53 4.56 -7.98
N TYR A 103 6.50 5.33 -9.06
CA TYR A 103 7.47 6.40 -9.32
C TYR A 103 6.86 7.79 -9.10
N GLY A 104 5.72 8.06 -9.75
CA GLY A 104 5.22 9.42 -9.96
C GLY A 104 4.85 10.18 -8.69
N SER A 105 4.44 9.50 -7.61
CA SER A 105 4.18 10.16 -6.34
C SER A 105 5.39 10.17 -5.42
N VAL A 106 6.20 9.12 -5.47
CA VAL A 106 7.33 8.93 -4.55
C VAL A 106 8.48 9.86 -4.91
N ILE A 107 8.70 10.15 -6.20
CA ILE A 107 9.78 11.04 -6.65
C ILE A 107 9.72 12.45 -6.05
N PHE A 108 8.51 12.96 -5.78
CA PHE A 108 8.31 14.32 -5.24
C PHE A 108 8.39 14.40 -3.72
N ILE A 109 8.26 13.27 -3.01
CA ILE A 109 8.28 13.22 -1.54
C ILE A 109 9.53 12.52 -0.98
N ALA A 110 10.22 11.73 -1.79
CA ALA A 110 11.50 11.14 -1.47
C ALA A 110 12.59 12.23 -1.47
N GLY A 111 13.56 12.11 -0.57
CA GLY A 111 14.75 12.96 -0.59
C GLY A 111 15.72 12.59 -1.71
N ASN A 112 15.50 11.46 -2.38
CA ASN A 112 16.31 10.94 -3.49
C ASN A 112 17.81 10.91 -3.19
N THR A 113 18.16 10.70 -1.92
CA THR A 113 19.56 10.62 -1.48
C THR A 113 20.08 9.20 -1.72
N PRO A 114 21.20 9.02 -2.43
CA PRO A 114 21.74 7.69 -2.74
C PRO A 114 21.87 6.82 -1.50
N TYR A 115 21.44 5.55 -1.60
CA TYR A 115 21.45 4.57 -0.51
C TYR A 115 20.61 4.91 0.74
N VAL A 116 19.94 6.07 0.79
CA VAL A 116 19.12 6.49 1.92
C VAL A 116 17.65 6.49 1.57
N SER A 117 17.26 7.27 0.55
CA SER A 117 15.86 7.49 0.15
C SER A 117 15.68 7.37 -1.36
N GLU A 118 16.65 6.73 -2.01
CA GLU A 118 16.66 6.44 -3.42
C GLU A 118 15.66 5.33 -3.77
N ILE A 119 14.95 5.50 -4.89
CA ILE A 119 13.96 4.55 -5.38
C ILE A 119 14.45 3.92 -6.67
N ALA A 120 14.22 2.61 -6.82
CA ALA A 120 14.64 1.86 -8.00
C ALA A 120 14.15 2.47 -9.34
N PRO A 121 12.90 2.97 -9.46
CA PRO A 121 12.46 3.62 -10.69
C PRO A 121 13.22 4.90 -11.03
N LEU A 122 13.73 5.64 -10.04
CA LEU A 122 14.56 6.82 -10.26
C LEU A 122 15.91 6.45 -10.88
N LEU A 123 16.51 5.33 -10.45
CA LEU A 123 17.77 4.83 -11.04
C LEU A 123 17.62 4.53 -12.53
N ILE A 124 16.46 4.05 -12.97
CA ILE A 124 16.18 3.84 -14.41
C ILE A 124 16.24 5.18 -15.16
N VAL A 125 15.61 6.23 -14.62
CA VAL A 125 15.60 7.56 -15.22
C VAL A 125 17.01 8.15 -15.27
N ILE A 126 17.76 8.09 -14.17
CA ILE A 126 19.15 8.55 -14.10
C ILE A 126 20.00 7.84 -15.18
N LYS A 127 19.84 6.51 -15.32
CA LYS A 127 20.59 5.74 -16.33
C LYS A 127 20.22 6.11 -17.77
N LEU A 128 18.95 6.42 -18.04
CA LEU A 128 18.52 6.92 -19.34
C LEU A 128 19.08 8.32 -19.63
N GLU A 129 19.13 9.20 -18.62
CA GLU A 129 19.73 10.53 -18.73
C GLU A 129 21.25 10.48 -18.95
N GLU A 130 21.93 9.48 -18.38
CA GLU A 130 23.36 9.17 -18.60
C GLU A 130 23.64 8.50 -19.96
N TYR A 131 22.62 8.28 -20.80
CA TYR A 131 22.70 7.51 -22.06
C TYR A 131 23.13 6.04 -21.88
N ASP A 132 23.08 5.52 -20.64
CA ASP A 132 23.34 4.11 -20.31
C ASP A 132 22.06 3.28 -20.50
N TYR A 133 21.68 3.08 -21.76
CA TYR A 133 20.48 2.31 -22.11
C TYR A 133 20.58 0.85 -21.65
N ALA A 134 21.79 0.28 -21.61
CA ALA A 134 22.02 -1.08 -21.14
C ALA A 134 21.73 -1.21 -19.65
N GLY A 135 22.25 -0.29 -18.83
CA GLY A 135 21.96 -0.25 -17.40
C GLY A 135 20.49 0.01 -17.09
N ALA A 136 19.85 0.95 -17.80
CA ALA A 136 18.43 1.25 -17.65
C ALA A 136 17.53 0.05 -17.97
N THR A 137 17.80 -0.64 -19.09
CA THR A 137 17.01 -1.81 -19.51
C THR A 137 17.20 -3.02 -18.59
N ALA A 138 18.41 -3.23 -18.05
CA ALA A 138 18.67 -4.27 -17.06
C ALA A 138 17.83 -4.05 -15.79
N LEU A 139 17.85 -2.84 -15.23
CA LEU A 139 17.04 -2.49 -14.06
C LEU A 139 15.53 -2.62 -14.33
N ALA A 140 15.06 -2.11 -15.47
CA ALA A 140 13.67 -2.21 -15.87
C ALA A 140 13.20 -3.67 -16.00
N THR A 141 14.03 -4.54 -16.56
CA THR A 141 13.72 -5.97 -16.73
C THR A 141 13.63 -6.69 -15.38
N VAL A 142 14.56 -6.41 -14.45
CA VAL A 142 14.51 -6.97 -13.09
C VAL A 142 13.26 -6.52 -12.35
N MET A 143 12.93 -5.23 -12.42
CA MET A 143 11.71 -4.68 -11.82
C MET A 143 10.43 -5.29 -12.42
N LEU A 144 10.40 -5.48 -13.74
CA LEU A 144 9.29 -6.12 -14.43
C LEU A 144 9.12 -7.57 -13.98
N ALA A 145 10.21 -8.34 -13.95
CA ALA A 145 10.20 -9.75 -13.53
C ALA A 145 9.71 -9.89 -12.08
N LEU A 146 10.20 -9.03 -11.18
CA LEU A 146 9.79 -9.01 -9.78
C LEU A 146 8.32 -8.61 -9.62
N SER A 147 7.87 -7.59 -10.34
CA SER A 147 6.45 -7.17 -10.33
C SER A 147 5.53 -8.26 -10.86
N PHE A 148 5.93 -8.93 -11.95
CA PHE A 148 5.19 -10.05 -12.51
C PHE A 148 5.13 -11.23 -11.53
N ALA A 149 6.27 -11.61 -10.92
CA ALA A 149 6.33 -12.69 -9.94
C ALA A 149 5.42 -12.42 -8.73
N MET A 150 5.41 -11.18 -8.21
CA MET A 150 4.51 -10.80 -7.13
C MET A 150 3.03 -10.86 -7.54
N LEU A 151 2.68 -10.28 -8.69
CA LEU A 151 1.30 -10.33 -9.18
C LEU A 151 0.83 -11.77 -9.41
N LEU A 152 1.69 -12.62 -9.99
CA LEU A 152 1.40 -14.04 -10.19
C LEU A 152 1.19 -14.75 -8.84
N PHE A 153 2.08 -14.54 -7.88
CA PHE A 153 1.96 -15.12 -6.54
C PHE A 153 0.66 -14.70 -5.85
N ILE A 154 0.31 -13.41 -5.93
CA ILE A 154 -0.92 -12.87 -5.36
C ILE A 154 -2.15 -13.48 -6.04
N ASN A 155 -2.16 -13.54 -7.37
CA ASN A 155 -3.26 -14.14 -8.13
C ASN A 155 -3.43 -15.63 -7.82
N LEU A 156 -2.34 -16.37 -7.62
CA LEU A 156 -2.38 -17.77 -7.21
C LEU A 156 -2.99 -17.95 -5.81
N ILE A 157 -2.59 -17.12 -4.85
CA ILE A 157 -3.18 -17.11 -3.50
C ILE A 157 -4.66 -16.76 -3.55
N GLN A 158 -5.04 -15.75 -4.34
CA GLN A 158 -6.45 -15.37 -4.52
C GLN A 158 -7.26 -16.51 -5.12
N ALA A 159 -6.76 -17.15 -6.18
CA ALA A 159 -7.42 -18.27 -6.82
C ALA A 159 -7.60 -19.45 -5.86
N TRP A 160 -6.59 -19.74 -5.04
CA TRP A 160 -6.68 -20.79 -4.02
C TRP A 160 -7.68 -20.46 -2.92
N THR A 161 -7.65 -19.22 -2.40
CA THR A 161 -8.57 -18.74 -1.37
C THR A 161 -10.02 -18.77 -1.87
N ARG A 162 -10.28 -18.27 -3.09
CA ARG A 162 -11.63 -18.33 -3.71
C ARG A 162 -12.14 -19.76 -3.83
N ARG A 163 -11.29 -20.72 -4.22
CA ARG A 163 -11.70 -22.14 -4.29
C ARG A 163 -12.06 -22.73 -2.93
N LYS A 164 -11.35 -22.33 -1.87
CA LYS A 164 -11.55 -22.85 -0.51
C LYS A 164 -12.79 -22.26 0.18
N TYR A 165 -13.13 -21.00 -0.10
CA TYR A 165 -14.26 -20.30 0.53
C TYR A 165 -15.50 -20.15 -0.37
N GLY A 166 -15.40 -20.45 -1.67
CA GLY A 166 -16.50 -20.34 -2.64
C GLY A 166 -17.38 -21.60 -2.79
N HIS A 167 -17.35 -22.54 -1.84
CA HIS A 167 -18.27 -23.69 -1.78
C HIS A 167 -19.20 -23.56 -0.57
N GLY A 168 -20.06 -22.55 -0.62
CA GLY A 168 -21.12 -22.32 0.35
C GLY A 168 -22.34 -21.72 -0.36
N GLU A 169 -22.80 -22.39 -1.42
CA GLU A 169 -24.19 -22.27 -1.89
C GLU A 169 -25.00 -23.43 -1.30
#